data_AF-A0A6M6JNW4-F1
#
_entry.id   AF-A0A6M6JNW4-F1
#
_cell.length_a   1.000
_cell.length_b   1.000
_cell.length_c   1.000
_cell.angle_alpha   90.00
_cell.angle_beta   90.00
_cell.angle_gamma   90.00
#
_symmetry.space_group_name_H-M   'P 1'
#
loop_
_entity.id
_entity.type
_entity.pdbx_description
1 polymer ?
#
loop_
_entity_poly.entity_id
_entity_poly.type
_entity_poly.pdbx_seq_one_letter_code
_entity_poly.pdbx_strand_id
1 'polypeptide(L)'
;MFGIPLTPQPDGSFRATAMVEAGRSSAVVKRSWVTFGSTWGGSHVLITALDDHGHVMPRGVLQADVPNNRRVVLEMPSGAVMVTVEGRTDPGAVPAAGVSEIWRDYD
;
A
#
# COMPACT_ATOMS: atom_id res chain seq x y z
N MET A 1 8.86 8.35 5.01
CA MET A 1 7.47 8.04 4.63
C MET A 1 7.12 8.89 3.43
N PHE A 2 6.52 8.31 2.40
CA PHE A 2 5.98 9.06 1.25
C PHE A 2 4.55 8.61 0.94
N GLY A 3 3.76 9.50 0.35
CA GLY A 3 2.36 9.22 -0.02
C GLY A 3 2.27 8.49 -1.36
N ILE A 4 1.31 7.57 -1.46
CA ILE A 4 0.90 6.99 -2.74
C ILE A 4 -0.27 7.83 -3.26
N PRO A 5 -0.14 8.51 -4.41
CA PRO A 5 -1.19 9.38 -4.91
C PRO A 5 -2.42 8.56 -5.31
N LEU A 6 -3.51 8.72 -4.56
CA LEU A 6 -4.81 8.15 -4.87
C LEU A 6 -5.72 9.23 -5.44
N THR A 7 -6.39 8.93 -6.54
CA THR A 7 -7.44 9.79 -7.10
C THR A 7 -8.68 8.94 -7.36
N PRO A 8 -9.68 8.98 -6.46
CA PRO A 8 -10.96 8.33 -6.71
C PRO A 8 -11.63 8.91 -7.95
N GLN A 9 -12.16 8.02 -8.79
CA GLN A 9 -12.96 8.36 -9.96
C GLN A 9 -14.40 8.68 -9.54
N PRO A 10 -15.21 9.31 -10.42
CA PRO A 10 -16.61 9.61 -10.12
C PRO A 10 -17.47 8.40 -9.74
N ASP A 11 -17.09 7.20 -10.19
CA ASP A 11 -17.76 5.94 -9.84
C ASP A 11 -17.31 5.37 -8.48
N GLY A 12 -16.44 6.08 -7.75
CA GLY A 12 -15.87 5.66 -6.47
C GLY A 12 -14.68 4.70 -6.59
N SER A 13 -14.29 4.27 -7.79
CA SER A 13 -13.11 3.40 -7.95
C SER A 13 -11.80 4.18 -7.83
N PHE A 14 -10.74 3.53 -7.36
CA PHE A 14 -9.39 4.09 -7.39
C PHE A 14 -8.37 3.00 -7.73
N ARG A 15 -7.24 3.44 -8.29
CA ARG A 15 -6.06 2.61 -8.51
C ARG A 15 -4.80 3.47 -8.46
N ALA A 16 -3.73 2.93 -7.90
CA ALA A 16 -2.42 3.54 -7.88
C ALA A 16 -1.33 2.47 -7.82
N THR A 17 -0.10 2.90 -8.06
CA THR A 17 1.09 2.07 -7.93
C THR A 17 2.19 2.82 -7.19
N ALA A 18 3.06 2.08 -6.51
CA ALA A 18 4.28 2.59 -5.91
C ALA A 18 5.39 1.55 -6.01
N MET A 19 6.64 2.02 -6.15
CA MET A 19 7.82 1.18 -5.97
C MET A 19 8.24 1.24 -4.51
N VAL A 20 8.54 0.09 -3.91
CA VAL A 20 8.93 -0.01 -2.50
C VAL A 20 10.14 -0.92 -2.38
N GLU A 21 11.12 -0.53 -1.57
CA GLU A 21 12.22 -1.41 -1.19
C GLU A 21 11.99 -1.93 0.24
N ALA A 22 12.33 -3.19 0.51
CA ALA A 22 12.10 -3.80 1.82
C ALA A 22 13.06 -4.94 2.14
N GLY A 23 13.32 -5.14 3.43
CA GLY A 23 13.72 -6.46 3.94
C GLY A 23 15.17 -6.86 3.70
N ARG A 24 15.41 -8.17 3.85
CA ARG A 24 16.75 -8.79 3.84
C ARG A 24 17.49 -8.68 2.51
N SER A 25 16.76 -8.57 1.41
CA SER A 25 17.31 -8.42 0.06
C SER A 25 17.52 -6.96 -0.34
N SER A 26 17.05 -6.02 0.49
CA SER A 26 17.30 -4.59 0.31
C SER A 26 18.65 -4.20 0.87
N ALA A 27 19.38 -3.39 0.11
CA ALA A 27 20.66 -2.85 0.53
C ALA A 27 20.49 -1.82 1.65
N VAL A 28 19.41 -1.02 1.62
CA VAL A 28 19.23 0.22 2.41
C VAL A 28 18.00 0.26 3.32
N VAL A 29 16.95 -0.50 3.01
CA VAL A 29 15.71 -0.56 3.81
C VAL A 29 15.63 -1.89 4.58
N LYS A 30 15.54 -1.82 5.90
CA LYS A 30 15.43 -3.00 6.77
C LYS A 30 14.04 -3.63 6.69
N ARG A 31 12.97 -2.80 6.71
CA ARG A 31 11.56 -3.21 6.66
C ARG A 31 10.72 -2.06 6.09
N SER A 32 9.62 -2.38 5.42
CA SER A 32 8.66 -1.37 4.97
C SER A 32 7.22 -1.85 5.03
N TRP A 33 6.30 -0.90 5.07
CA TRP A 33 4.86 -1.13 5.16
C TRP A 33 4.11 -0.20 4.23
N VAL A 34 3.10 -0.75 3.57
CA VAL A 34 2.06 0.03 2.89
C VAL A 34 0.90 0.17 3.87
N THR A 35 0.54 1.41 4.17
CA THR A 35 -0.62 1.75 4.97
C THR A 35 -1.70 2.30 4.07
N PHE A 36 -2.94 1.84 4.26
CA PHE A 36 -4.12 2.41 3.63
C PHE A 36 -5.11 2.82 4.71
N GLY A 37 -5.73 3.99 4.56
CA GLY A 37 -6.78 4.47 5.45
C GLY A 37 -7.92 5.10 4.68
N SER A 38 -9.07 5.23 5.35
CA SER A 38 -10.24 5.93 4.81
C SER A 38 -10.82 6.89 5.84
N THR A 39 -11.31 8.03 5.35
CA THR A 39 -11.85 9.14 6.16
C THR A 39 -13.07 9.73 5.47
N TRP A 40 -14.02 10.28 6.25
CA TRP A 40 -15.32 10.78 5.78
C TRP A 40 -16.21 9.75 5.06
N GLY A 41 -15.92 8.46 5.25
CA GLY A 41 -16.67 7.31 4.74
C GLY A 41 -15.79 6.06 4.75
N GLY A 42 -16.32 4.92 4.28
CA GLY A 42 -15.57 3.67 4.18
C GLY A 42 -14.96 3.45 2.80
N SER A 43 -14.01 2.53 2.74
CA SER A 43 -13.46 2.04 1.46
C SER A 43 -13.17 0.55 1.53
N HIS A 44 -13.36 -0.15 0.41
CA HIS A 44 -12.78 -1.46 0.18
C HIS A 44 -11.43 -1.29 -0.53
N VAL A 45 -10.40 -2.02 -0.10
CA VAL A 45 -9.07 -1.96 -0.72
C VAL A 45 -8.50 -3.36 -0.96
N LEU A 46 -7.77 -3.49 -2.07
CA LEU A 46 -6.84 -4.56 -2.40
C LEU A 46 -5.45 -3.95 -2.58
N ILE A 47 -4.50 -4.44 -1.80
CA ILE A 47 -3.07 -4.10 -1.90
C ILE A 47 -2.35 -5.36 -2.37
N THR A 48 -1.60 -5.26 -3.46
CA THR A 48 -0.83 -6.39 -4.02
C THR A 48 0.62 -5.98 -4.23
N ALA A 49 1.56 -6.74 -3.69
CA ALA A 49 2.98 -6.63 -3.97
C ALA A 49 3.38 -7.65 -5.04
N LEU A 50 4.09 -7.16 -6.04
CA LEU A 50 4.54 -7.89 -7.22
C LEU A 50 6.06 -7.93 -7.24
N ASP A 51 6.61 -9.05 -7.72
CA ASP A 51 8.02 -9.17 -8.07
C ASP A 51 8.34 -8.44 -9.39
N ASP A 52 9.61 -8.48 -9.78
CA ASP A 52 10.15 -7.88 -11.01
C ASP A 52 9.63 -8.53 -12.31
N HIS A 53 8.91 -9.65 -12.20
CA HIS A 53 8.26 -10.35 -13.30
C HIS A 53 6.74 -10.11 -13.31
N GLY A 54 6.21 -9.32 -12.36
CA GLY A 54 4.78 -9.04 -12.22
C GLY A 54 3.99 -10.16 -11.54
N HIS A 55 4.66 -11.13 -10.89
CA HIS A 55 3.97 -12.15 -10.11
C HIS A 55 3.67 -11.67 -8.70
N VAL A 56 2.54 -12.11 -8.16
CA VAL A 56 2.16 -11.84 -6.77
C VAL A 56 3.14 -12.50 -5.82
N MET A 57 3.73 -11.68 -4.94
CA MET A 57 4.69 -12.17 -3.96
C MET A 57 4.00 -12.92 -2.81
N PRO A 58 4.63 -13.96 -2.24
CA PRO A 58 4.11 -14.63 -1.05
C PRO A 58 3.86 -13.65 0.10
N ARG A 59 2.64 -13.71 0.69
CA ARG A 59 2.16 -12.78 1.75
C ARG A 59 2.12 -11.31 1.32
N GLY A 60 2.23 -11.01 0.04
CA GLY A 60 2.16 -9.67 -0.52
C GLY A 60 0.75 -9.20 -0.86
N VAL A 61 -0.30 -9.77 -0.26
CA VAL A 61 -1.70 -9.41 -0.57
C VAL A 61 -2.44 -9.06 0.71
N LEU A 62 -3.14 -7.93 0.69
CA LEU A 62 -4.12 -7.55 1.71
C LEU A 62 -5.39 -7.09 1.02
N GLN A 63 -6.50 -7.71 1.39
CA GLN A 63 -7.83 -7.26 1.01
C GLN A 63 -8.62 -6.94 2.28
N ALA A 64 -9.23 -5.76 2.34
CA ALA A 64 -9.97 -5.33 3.53
C ALA A 64 -11.06 -4.31 3.22
N ASP A 65 -12.16 -4.41 3.96
CA ASP A 65 -13.06 -3.29 4.20
C ASP A 65 -12.46 -2.40 5.30
N VAL A 66 -12.30 -1.13 5.00
CA VAL A 66 -11.68 -0.13 5.86
C VAL A 66 -12.75 0.88 6.27
N PRO A 67 -13.26 0.78 7.52
CA PRO A 67 -14.29 1.70 8.00
C PRO A 67 -13.79 3.15 8.07
N ASN A 68 -14.74 4.08 8.18
CA ASN A 68 -14.45 5.50 8.38
C ASN A 68 -13.49 5.73 9.58
N ASN A 69 -12.46 6.54 9.34
CA ASN A 69 -11.41 6.89 10.29
C ASN A 69 -10.61 5.68 10.80
N ARG A 70 -10.49 4.62 9.98
CA ARG A 70 -9.65 3.45 10.27
C ARG A 70 -8.57 3.29 9.20
N ARG A 71 -7.60 2.42 9.50
CA ARG A 71 -6.50 2.05 8.61
C ARG A 71 -6.16 0.58 8.71
N VAL A 72 -5.59 0.06 7.64
CA VAL A 72 -4.97 -1.26 7.52
C VAL A 72 -3.52 -1.10 7.08
N VAL A 73 -2.70 -2.11 7.38
CA VAL A 73 -1.27 -2.08 7.11
C VAL A 73 -0.84 -3.44 6.57
N LEU A 74 -0.11 -3.44 5.45
CA LEU A 74 0.56 -4.61 4.91
C LEU A 74 2.07 -4.40 5.01
N GLU A 75 2.77 -5.32 5.67
CA GLU A 75 4.24 -5.37 5.62
C GLU A 75 4.69 -5.89 4.26
N MET A 76 5.66 -5.22 3.64
CA MET A 76 6.14 -5.59 2.32
C MET A 76 7.06 -6.81 2.38
N PRO A 77 6.92 -7.75 1.43
CA PRO A 77 7.91 -8.80 1.22
C PRO A 77 9.29 -8.22 0.95
N SER A 78 10.34 -8.98 1.31
CA SER A 78 11.73 -8.57 1.10
C SER A 78 12.08 -8.47 -0.39
N GLY A 79 12.70 -7.38 -0.82
CA GLY A 79 13.11 -7.11 -2.19
C GLY A 79 12.84 -5.67 -2.63
N ALA A 80 13.07 -5.40 -3.91
CA ALA A 80 12.46 -4.28 -4.62
C ALA A 80 11.12 -4.76 -5.17
N VAL A 81 10.03 -4.13 -4.76
CA VAL A 81 8.67 -4.60 -5.02
C VAL A 81 7.86 -3.51 -5.71
N MET A 82 7.04 -3.91 -6.68
CA MET A 82 6.01 -3.04 -7.23
C MET A 82 4.72 -3.30 -6.47
N VAL A 83 4.07 -2.25 -5.95
CA VAL A 83 2.83 -2.36 -5.20
C VAL A 83 1.69 -1.75 -6.00
N THR A 84 0.59 -2.49 -6.17
CA THR A 84 -0.69 -1.92 -6.59
C THR A 84 -1.59 -1.69 -5.39
N VAL A 85 -2.32 -0.58 -5.42
CA VAL A 85 -3.36 -0.23 -4.44
C VAL A 85 -4.60 0.12 -5.21
N GLU A 86 -5.64 -0.70 -5.11
CA GLU A 86 -6.89 -0.51 -5.84
C GLU A 86 -8.11 -0.83 -4.99
N GLY A 87 -9.26 -0.32 -5.38
CA GLY A 87 -10.46 -0.51 -4.59
C GLY A 87 -11.60 0.41 -4.98
N ARG A 88 -12.57 0.51 -4.07
CA ARG A 88 -13.75 1.36 -4.20
C ARG A 88 -14.02 2.08 -2.88
N THR A 89 -14.56 3.28 -2.96
CA THR A 89 -14.84 4.12 -1.80
C THR A 89 -16.28 4.59 -1.81
N ASP A 90 -16.85 4.80 -0.62
CA ASP A 90 -18.18 5.40 -0.48
C ASP A 90 -18.19 6.83 -1.10
N PRO A 91 -19.35 7.32 -1.58
CA PRO A 91 -19.45 8.71 -2.04
C PRO A 91 -19.01 9.71 -0.96
N GLY A 92 -18.07 10.59 -1.30
CA GLY A 92 -17.52 11.60 -0.39
C GLY A 92 -16.44 11.10 0.57
N ALA A 93 -16.15 9.80 0.61
CA ALA A 93 -15.02 9.27 1.34
C ALA A 93 -13.69 9.66 0.68
N VAL A 94 -12.67 9.87 1.50
CA VAL A 94 -11.32 10.23 1.09
C VAL A 94 -10.36 9.10 1.51
N PRO A 95 -10.01 8.19 0.59
CA PRO A 95 -8.98 7.19 0.83
C PRO A 95 -7.58 7.80 0.74
N ALA A 96 -6.65 7.28 1.53
CA ALA A 96 -5.26 7.67 1.52
C ALA A 96 -4.35 6.46 1.67
N ALA A 97 -3.20 6.48 0.99
CA ALA A 97 -2.18 5.44 1.12
C ALA A 97 -0.78 6.04 1.23
N GLY A 98 0.12 5.29 1.86
CA GLY A 98 1.50 5.71 2.01
C GLY A 98 2.43 4.56 2.38
N VAL A 99 3.71 4.79 2.14
CA VAL A 99 4.79 3.84 2.41
C VAL A 99 5.61 4.34 3.58
N SER A 100 5.80 3.50 4.58
CA SER A 100 6.68 3.75 5.73
C SER A 100 7.82 2.75 5.71
N GLU A 101 9.03 3.22 6.02
CA GLU A 101 10.27 2.45 5.92
C GLU A 101 11.08 2.60 7.19
N ILE A 102 11.73 1.52 7.61
CA ILE A 102 12.82 1.56 8.58
C ILE A 102 14.10 1.34 7.78
N TRP A 103 14.95 2.35 7.77
CA TRP A 103 16.26 2.31 7.13
C TRP A 103 17.22 1.43 7.93
N ARG A 104 18.21 0.87 7.25
CA ARG A 104 19.31 0.20 7.92
C ARG A 104 20.20 1.23 8.57
N ASP A 105 20.61 0.95 9.80
CA ASP A 105 21.69 1.67 10.45
C ASP A 105 23.00 1.19 9.80
N TYR A 106 23.83 2.15 9.39
CA TYR A 106 25.22 1.89 9.03
C TYR A 106 26.07 2.57 10.08
N ASP A 107 27.01 1.82 10.66
CA ASP A 107 28.02 2.35 11.57
C ASP A 107 28.95 3.35 10.87
#